data_AF-A0A8B9LE00-F1
#
_entry.id   AF-A0A8B9LE00-F1
#
_cell.length_a   1.000
_cell.length_b   1.000
_cell.length_c   1.000
_cell.angle_alpha   90.00
_cell.angle_beta   90.00
_cell.angle_gamma   90.00
#
_symmetry.space_group_name_H-M   'P 1'
#
loop_
_entity.id
_entity.type
_entity.pdbx_description
1 polymer ?
#
loop_
_entity_poly.entity_id
_entity_poly.type
_entity_poly.pdbx_seq_one_letter_code
_entity_poly.pdbx_strand_id
1 'polypeptide(L)'
;MDMKKRIHLELRNRTPSDVKELVLDNCRSNEGKIEGLTDEFEELEFLSTINVGLTSVANLPKLNKLKKLELSDNRISGGLEVLAEKCPNLTHLNLSGNKIKDLSTIEPLVSFLDILFTYCKVCRLNTGFELLTFNLCKNCHNYFP
;
A
#
# COMPACT_ATOMS: atom_id res chain seq x y z
N MET A 1 -16.20 -11.59 -5.36
CA MET A 1 -15.32 -12.69 -5.83
C MET A 1 -14.13 -12.80 -4.90
N ASP A 2 -13.69 -14.00 -4.55
CA ASP A 2 -12.55 -14.22 -3.63
C ASP A 2 -11.22 -13.77 -4.26
N MET A 3 -10.29 -13.29 -3.44
CA MET A 3 -9.01 -12.74 -3.89
C MET A 3 -8.17 -13.78 -4.66
N LYS A 4 -8.08 -15.03 -4.19
CA LYS A 4 -7.38 -16.11 -4.92
C LYS A 4 -7.92 -16.33 -6.34
N LYS A 5 -9.26 -16.31 -6.48
CA LYS A 5 -9.91 -16.45 -7.79
C LYS A 5 -9.62 -15.25 -8.68
N ARG A 6 -9.60 -14.04 -8.11
CA ARG A 6 -9.23 -12.83 -8.86
C ARG A 6 -7.80 -12.92 -9.39
N ILE A 7 -6.83 -13.31 -8.56
CA ILE A 7 -5.43 -13.46 -8.97
C ILE A 7 -5.33 -14.44 -10.15
N HIS A 8 -5.97 -15.61 -10.06
CA HIS A 8 -5.96 -16.59 -11.15
C HIS A 8 -6.49 -16.01 -12.48
N LEU A 9 -7.53 -15.18 -12.43
CA LEU A 9 -8.08 -14.51 -13.62
C LEU A 9 -7.15 -13.43 -14.17
N GLU A 10 -6.46 -12.68 -13.31
CA GLU A 10 -5.51 -11.62 -13.74
C GLU A 10 -4.23 -12.19 -14.34
N LEU A 11 -3.83 -13.41 -13.96
CA LEU A 11 -2.67 -14.07 -14.55
C LEU A 11 -2.87 -14.37 -16.05
N ARG A 12 -4.09 -14.69 -16.51
CA ARG A 12 -4.40 -14.95 -17.93
C ARG A 12 -3.40 -15.89 -18.63
N ASN A 13 -3.03 -16.99 -17.95
CA ASN A 13 -2.02 -17.98 -18.38
C ASN A 13 -0.56 -17.48 -18.37
N ARG A 14 -0.28 -16.29 -17.82
CA ARG A 14 1.08 -15.86 -17.51
C ARG A 14 1.56 -16.51 -16.22
N THR A 15 2.86 -16.65 -16.08
CA THR A 15 3.50 -17.00 -14.81
C THR A 15 3.47 -15.78 -13.87
N PRO A 16 3.38 -15.96 -12.55
CA PRO A 16 3.46 -14.87 -11.57
C PRO A 16 4.73 -14.00 -11.73
N SER A 17 5.84 -14.63 -12.13
CA SER A 17 7.13 -13.97 -12.36
C SER A 17 7.08 -12.90 -13.45
N ASP A 18 6.17 -12.99 -14.41
CA ASP A 18 6.12 -12.08 -15.57
C ASP A 18 5.17 -10.90 -15.33
N VAL A 19 4.52 -10.86 -14.17
CA VAL A 19 3.47 -9.89 -13.86
C VAL A 19 4.07 -8.67 -13.19
N LYS A 20 4.02 -7.54 -13.90
CA LYS A 20 4.46 -6.24 -13.38
C LYS A 20 3.38 -5.45 -12.67
N GLU A 21 2.12 -5.68 -13.03
CA GLU A 21 0.99 -4.94 -12.51
C GLU A 21 -0.14 -5.91 -12.16
N LEU A 22 -0.70 -5.73 -10.97
CA LEU A 22 -1.79 -6.57 -10.49
C LEU A 22 -2.86 -5.72 -9.79
N VAL A 23 -4.08 -5.77 -10.32
CA VAL A 23 -5.23 -5.04 -9.79
C VAL A 23 -6.25 -6.02 -9.22
N LEU A 24 -6.41 -5.97 -7.90
CA LEU A 24 -7.30 -6.87 -7.13
C LEU A 24 -8.49 -6.12 -6.52
N ASP A 25 -8.77 -4.91 -6.99
CA ASP A 25 -9.81 -4.05 -6.43
C ASP A 25 -11.18 -4.72 -6.38
N ASN A 26 -11.94 -4.42 -5.32
CA ASN A 26 -13.29 -4.91 -5.07
C ASN A 26 -13.40 -6.45 -4.98
N CYS A 27 -12.29 -7.18 -4.83
CA CYS A 27 -12.34 -8.59 -4.45
C CYS A 27 -12.57 -8.75 -2.94
N ARG A 28 -12.85 -9.95 -2.47
CA ARG A 28 -13.03 -10.26 -1.05
C ARG A 28 -11.76 -10.87 -0.49
N SER A 29 -11.15 -10.21 0.48
CA SER A 29 -10.11 -10.81 1.33
C SER A 29 -10.72 -11.82 2.31
N ASN A 30 -9.93 -12.82 2.72
CA ASN A 30 -10.33 -13.75 3.77
C ASN A 30 -9.86 -13.22 5.13
N GLU A 31 -10.79 -13.02 6.07
CA GLU A 31 -10.51 -12.46 7.41
C GLU A 31 -9.75 -11.12 7.40
N GLY A 32 -9.85 -10.33 6.33
CA GLY A 32 -9.11 -9.07 6.19
C GLY A 32 -7.61 -9.25 5.92
N LYS A 33 -7.19 -10.42 5.42
CA LYS A 33 -5.80 -10.74 5.08
C LYS A 33 -5.64 -10.95 3.58
N ILE A 34 -4.43 -10.67 3.10
CA ILE A 34 -4.00 -10.97 1.74
C ILE A 34 -3.87 -12.49 1.58
N GLU A 35 -4.35 -13.01 0.45
CA GLU A 35 -4.27 -14.43 0.11
C GLU A 35 -3.95 -14.62 -1.38
N GLY A 36 -3.22 -15.70 -1.70
CA GLY A 36 -2.89 -16.07 -3.07
C GLY A 36 -1.74 -15.27 -3.70
N LEU A 37 -1.23 -14.23 -3.03
CA LEU A 37 0.05 -13.62 -3.36
C LEU A 37 1.19 -14.42 -2.72
N THR A 38 2.23 -14.67 -3.51
CA THR A 38 3.45 -15.39 -3.13
C THR A 38 4.67 -14.54 -3.49
N ASP A 39 5.86 -15.00 -3.10
CA ASP A 39 7.14 -14.41 -3.50
C ASP A 39 7.51 -14.67 -4.97
N GLU A 40 6.75 -15.51 -5.68
CA GLU A 40 6.90 -15.75 -7.13
C GLU A 40 6.57 -14.51 -7.99
N PHE A 41 5.90 -13.50 -7.43
CA PHE A 41 5.61 -12.22 -8.09
C PHE A 41 6.84 -11.29 -8.09
N GLU A 42 7.98 -11.82 -8.55
CA GLU A 42 9.29 -11.18 -8.43
C GLU A 42 9.40 -9.86 -9.21
N GLU A 43 8.70 -9.75 -10.34
CA GLU A 43 8.69 -8.57 -11.22
C GLU A 43 7.57 -7.58 -10.90
N LEU A 44 6.79 -7.79 -9.84
CA LEU A 44 5.64 -6.94 -9.53
C LEU A 44 6.09 -5.54 -9.10
N GLU A 45 5.70 -4.53 -9.88
CA GLU A 45 6.01 -3.11 -9.65
C GLU A 45 4.80 -2.35 -9.10
N PHE A 46 3.58 -2.76 -9.45
CA PHE A 46 2.33 -2.13 -9.03
C PHE A 46 1.32 -3.15 -8.49
N LEU A 47 0.81 -2.89 -7.29
CA LEU A 47 -0.25 -3.68 -6.66
C LEU A 47 -1.39 -2.78 -6.19
N SER A 48 -2.60 -3.08 -6.63
CA SER A 48 -3.82 -2.42 -6.16
C SER A 48 -4.75 -3.39 -5.46
N THR A 49 -5.16 -3.05 -4.23
CA THR A 49 -6.10 -3.82 -3.41
C THR A 49 -7.12 -2.88 -2.78
N ILE A 50 -7.79 -2.07 -3.61
CA ILE A 50 -8.75 -1.09 -3.14
C ILE A 50 -10.06 -1.78 -2.75
N ASN A 51 -10.63 -1.39 -1.61
CA ASN A 51 -11.94 -1.87 -1.15
C ASN A 51 -12.06 -3.40 -1.12
N VAL A 52 -11.04 -4.08 -0.59
CA VAL A 52 -11.04 -5.55 -0.45
C VAL A 52 -11.33 -6.03 0.97
N GLY A 53 -11.50 -5.10 1.91
CA GLY A 53 -11.80 -5.36 3.32
C GLY A 53 -10.57 -5.74 4.16
N LEU A 54 -9.35 -5.38 3.74
CA LEU A 54 -8.14 -5.67 4.50
C LEU A 54 -8.15 -4.99 5.87
N THR A 55 -7.69 -5.70 6.88
CA THR A 55 -7.45 -5.21 8.25
C THR A 55 -5.97 -5.17 8.59
N SER A 56 -5.14 -5.94 7.86
CA SER A 56 -3.70 -6.03 8.05
C SER A 56 -2.98 -6.31 6.72
N VAL A 57 -1.72 -5.90 6.65
CA VAL A 57 -0.78 -6.17 5.55
C VAL A 57 0.32 -7.17 5.93
N ALA A 58 0.23 -7.79 7.11
CA ALA A 58 1.26 -8.72 7.62
C ALA A 58 1.51 -9.94 6.72
N ASN A 59 0.51 -10.34 5.94
CA ASN A 59 0.58 -11.48 5.03
C ASN A 59 1.14 -11.12 3.64
N LEU A 60 1.68 -9.91 3.44
CA LEU A 60 2.36 -9.58 2.20
C LEU A 60 3.61 -10.47 2.04
N PRO A 61 3.78 -11.13 0.88
CA PRO A 61 5.06 -11.77 0.56
C PRO A 61 6.13 -10.71 0.33
N LYS A 62 7.38 -11.16 0.20
CA LYS A 62 8.48 -10.25 -0.14
C LYS A 62 8.36 -9.86 -1.62
N LEU A 63 8.13 -8.58 -1.88
CA LEU A 63 7.94 -8.00 -3.21
C LEU A 63 9.02 -6.95 -3.45
N ASN A 64 10.23 -7.41 -3.78
CA ASN A 64 11.40 -6.54 -3.85
C ASN A 64 11.29 -5.46 -4.93
N LYS A 65 10.57 -5.71 -6.03
CA LYS A 65 10.42 -4.74 -7.13
C LYS A 65 9.20 -3.84 -7.00
N LEU A 66 8.40 -4.00 -5.94
CA LEU A 66 7.17 -3.23 -5.78
C LEU A 66 7.50 -1.77 -5.52
N LYS A 67 7.02 -0.89 -6.40
CA LYS A 67 7.21 0.56 -6.33
C LYS A 67 5.96 1.28 -5.87
N LYS A 68 4.78 0.78 -6.24
CA LYS A 68 3.50 1.43 -5.92
C LYS A 68 2.49 0.45 -5.35
N LEU A 69 1.90 0.84 -4.22
CA LEU A 69 0.93 0.05 -3.46
C LEU A 69 -0.32 0.89 -3.11
N GLU A 70 -1.48 0.48 -3.63
CA GLU A 70 -2.79 1.10 -3.36
C GLU A 70 -3.59 0.25 -2.37
N LEU A 71 -3.83 0.78 -1.17
CA LEU A 71 -4.58 0.12 -0.08
C LEU A 71 -5.85 0.90 0.29
N SER A 72 -6.36 1.74 -0.60
CA SER A 72 -7.48 2.62 -0.27
C SER A 72 -8.76 1.86 0.10
N ASP A 73 -9.61 2.50 0.91
CA ASP A 73 -10.93 2.00 1.30
C ASP A 73 -10.90 0.62 1.97
N ASN A 74 -9.87 0.36 2.76
CA ASN A 74 -9.75 -0.81 3.62
C ASN A 74 -10.00 -0.44 5.09
N ARG A 75 -9.67 -1.33 6.02
CA ARG A 75 -9.90 -1.18 7.46
C ARG A 75 -8.59 -1.33 8.25
N ILE A 76 -7.45 -1.07 7.62
CA ILE A 76 -6.13 -1.17 8.23
C ILE A 76 -5.99 -0.09 9.32
N SER A 77 -5.44 -0.47 10.46
CA SER A 77 -5.24 0.45 11.60
C SER A 77 -3.83 0.42 12.18
N GLY A 78 -2.93 -0.41 11.65
CA GLY A 78 -1.59 -0.64 12.21
C GLY A 78 -0.79 -1.71 11.46
N GLY A 79 0.40 -2.03 11.98
CA GLY A 79 1.25 -3.10 11.44
C GLY A 79 1.86 -2.76 10.09
N LEU A 80 2.17 -1.48 9.85
CA LEU A 80 2.69 -0.99 8.58
C LEU A 80 4.21 -1.14 8.49
N GLU A 81 4.91 -1.31 9.60
CA GLU A 81 6.35 -1.55 9.69
C GLU A 81 6.82 -2.74 8.83
N VAL A 82 5.93 -3.73 8.62
CA VAL A 82 6.19 -4.89 7.76
C VAL A 82 6.44 -4.49 6.29
N LEU A 83 5.92 -3.34 5.84
CA LEU A 83 6.12 -2.87 4.47
C LEU A 83 7.59 -2.53 4.20
N ALA A 84 8.33 -2.05 5.21
CA ALA A 84 9.76 -1.77 5.08
C ALA A 84 10.58 -3.06 4.86
N GLU A 85 10.17 -4.16 5.47
CA GLU A 85 10.82 -5.47 5.29
C GLU A 85 10.42 -6.15 3.97
N LYS A 86 9.12 -6.13 3.65
CA LYS A 86 8.55 -6.88 2.52
C LYS A 86 8.68 -6.17 1.19
N CYS A 87 8.60 -4.85 1.17
CA CYS A 87 8.55 -4.06 -0.06
C CYS A 87 9.65 -2.98 -0.03
N PRO A 88 10.95 -3.34 0.07
CA PRO A 88 12.05 -2.41 0.38
C PRO A 88 12.28 -1.30 -0.66
N ASN A 89 11.69 -1.39 -1.85
CA ASN A 89 11.81 -0.39 -2.91
C ASN A 89 10.50 0.37 -3.17
N LEU A 90 9.55 0.32 -2.21
CA LEU A 90 8.28 1.01 -2.33
C LEU A 90 8.51 2.53 -2.28
N THR A 91 7.93 3.24 -3.24
CA THR A 91 8.05 4.71 -3.38
C THR A 91 6.72 5.41 -3.27
N HIS A 92 5.61 4.69 -3.51
CA HIS A 92 4.26 5.24 -3.51
C HIS A 92 3.34 4.34 -2.69
N LEU A 93 2.70 4.91 -1.67
CA LEU A 93 1.77 4.21 -0.80
C LEU A 93 0.52 5.05 -0.56
N ASN A 94 -0.65 4.49 -0.88
CA ASN A 94 -1.93 5.12 -0.60
C ASN A 94 -2.70 4.36 0.48
N LEU A 95 -2.95 5.05 1.60
CA LEU A 95 -3.69 4.53 2.75
C LEU A 95 -5.03 5.24 2.98
N SER A 96 -5.53 6.01 2.01
CA SER A 96 -6.81 6.71 2.11
C SER A 96 -7.96 5.75 2.50
N GLY A 97 -8.95 6.24 3.24
CA GLY A 97 -10.12 5.43 3.61
C GLY A 97 -9.85 4.29 4.62
N ASN A 98 -8.65 4.23 5.22
CA ASN A 98 -8.33 3.28 6.31
C ASN A 98 -8.64 3.84 7.70
N LYS A 99 -8.39 3.03 8.75
CA LYS A 99 -8.65 3.36 10.17
C LYS A 99 -7.38 3.79 10.91
N ILE A 100 -6.51 4.54 10.25
CA ILE A 100 -5.27 5.06 10.85
C ILE A 100 -5.64 6.27 11.72
N LYS A 101 -5.46 6.13 13.04
CA LYS A 101 -5.81 7.18 14.02
C LYS A 101 -4.60 7.99 14.46
N ASP A 102 -3.44 7.35 14.56
CA ASP A 102 -2.24 7.93 15.18
C ASP A 102 -1.08 8.03 14.19
N LEU A 103 -0.34 9.14 14.26
CA LEU A 103 0.85 9.37 13.43
C LEU A 103 1.99 8.38 13.75
N SER A 104 2.05 7.83 14.96
CA SER A 104 3.01 6.80 15.35
C SER A 104 2.89 5.54 14.49
N THR A 105 1.72 5.28 13.90
CA THR A 105 1.48 4.13 13.03
C THR A 105 2.18 4.27 11.66
N ILE A 106 2.45 5.50 11.23
CA ILE A 106 3.10 5.79 9.94
C ILE A 106 4.56 6.19 10.10
N GLU A 107 5.02 6.51 11.30
CA GLU A 107 6.41 6.90 11.59
C GLU A 107 7.45 5.89 11.06
N PRO A 108 7.27 4.56 11.19
CA PRO A 108 8.19 3.57 10.61
C PRO A 108 8.27 3.60 9.09
N LEU A 109 7.25 4.16 8.41
CA LEU A 109 7.23 4.31 6.96
C LEU A 109 7.94 5.58 6.51
N VAL A 110 8.01 6.62 7.35
CA VAL A 110 8.61 7.92 6.99
C VAL A 110 10.12 7.80 6.81
N SER A 111 10.79 6.91 7.56
CA SER A 111 12.22 6.62 7.38
C SER A 111 12.51 5.73 6.16
N PHE A 112 11.48 5.09 5.61
CA PHE A 112 11.58 4.05 4.61
C PHE A 112 11.12 4.52 3.21
N LEU A 113 10.06 5.32 3.13
CA LEU A 113 9.60 6.01 1.93
C LEU A 113 10.12 7.45 1.95
N ASP A 114 11.23 7.71 1.26
CA ASP A 114 11.52 9.06 0.80
C ASP A 114 10.40 9.48 -0.18
N ILE A 115 9.39 10.20 0.32
CA ILE A 115 8.46 11.11 -0.37
C ILE A 115 7.06 10.59 -0.81
N LEU A 116 6.08 11.51 -0.67
CA LEU A 116 4.70 11.60 -1.19
C LEU A 116 3.59 10.81 -0.48
N PHE A 117 3.26 11.26 0.74
CA PHE A 117 1.89 11.16 1.28
C PHE A 117 0.92 11.99 0.43
N THR A 118 0.56 11.49 -0.75
CA THR A 118 -0.57 12.03 -1.51
C THR A 118 -1.84 11.38 -0.96
N TYR A 119 -2.66 12.18 -0.27
CA TYR A 119 -4.02 11.83 0.18
C TYR A 119 -4.16 10.77 1.29
N CYS A 120 -3.24 10.71 2.25
CA CYS A 120 -3.64 10.17 3.55
C CYS A 120 -4.52 11.22 4.23
N LYS A 121 -5.81 10.93 4.44
CA LYS A 121 -6.77 11.77 5.18
C LYS A 121 -6.45 11.76 6.68
N VAL A 122 -5.18 12.01 7.03
CA VAL A 122 -4.70 12.32 8.39
C VAL A 122 -4.72 13.83 8.62
N CYS A 123 -5.32 14.62 7.72
CA CYS A 123 -5.74 15.99 7.99
C CYS A 123 -7.01 16.03 8.88
N ARG A 124 -6.89 15.57 10.13
CA ARG A 124 -7.72 16.05 11.25
C ARG A 124 -7.14 15.73 12.63
N LEU A 125 -5.81 15.60 12.76
CA LEU A 125 -5.17 15.69 14.06
C LEU A 125 -4.91 17.17 14.35
N ASN A 126 -5.87 17.73 15.07
CA ASN A 126 -5.93 19.11 15.48
C ASN A 126 -4.99 19.35 16.67
N THR A 127 -3.67 19.23 16.50
CA THR A 127 -2.66 19.66 17.48
C THR A 127 -1.30 19.86 16.83
N GLY A 128 -0.91 21.12 16.60
CA GLY A 128 0.42 21.62 16.97
C GLY A 128 1.68 21.16 16.23
N PHE A 129 1.61 20.70 14.97
CA PHE A 129 2.83 20.42 14.18
C PHE A 129 2.72 20.95 12.74
N GLU A 130 2.72 22.27 12.59
CA GLU A 130 2.88 22.97 11.29
C GLU A 130 4.27 22.75 10.64
N LEU A 131 5.22 22.10 11.32
CA LEU A 131 6.60 21.93 10.85
C LEU A 131 6.85 20.64 10.07
N LEU A 132 6.05 19.58 10.22
CA LEU A 132 6.25 18.33 9.46
C LEU A 132 5.58 18.38 8.08
N THR A 133 4.48 19.14 7.94
CA THR A 133 3.84 19.45 6.65
C THR A 133 4.74 20.28 5.74
N PHE A 134 5.63 21.11 6.29
CA PHE A 134 6.44 22.03 5.48
C PHE A 134 7.68 21.40 4.83
N ASN A 135 8.30 20.40 5.44
CA ASN A 135 9.44 19.69 4.80
C ASN A 135 9.00 18.63 3.79
N LEU A 136 7.79 18.10 3.91
CA LEU A 136 7.24 17.12 2.96
C LEU A 136 6.63 17.76 1.70
N CYS A 137 6.27 19.05 1.73
CA CYS A 137 5.60 19.74 0.62
C CYS A 137 6.56 20.42 -0.39
N LYS A 138 7.86 20.55 -0.09
CA LYS A 138 8.81 21.25 -0.98
C LYS A 138 9.03 20.56 -2.34
N ASN A 139 8.70 19.27 -2.48
CA ASN A 139 8.81 18.56 -3.75
C ASN A 139 7.51 18.54 -4.59
N CYS A 140 6.41 19.12 -4.11
CA CYS A 140 5.13 19.14 -4.83
C CYS A 140 5.00 20.26 -5.88
N HIS A 141 5.93 21.22 -5.96
CA HIS A 141 5.81 22.32 -6.93
C HIS A 141 6.15 21.93 -8.39
N ASN A 142 6.55 20.69 -8.68
CA ASN A 142 6.97 20.29 -10.03
C ASN A 142 6.01 19.34 -10.76
N TYR A 143 4.82 19.03 -10.21
CA TYR A 143 3.97 17.96 -10.77
C TYR A 143 2.49 18.27 -10.95
N PHE A 144 2.09 19.55 -11.03
CA PHE A 144 0.80 19.91 -11.66
C PHE A 144 0.96 21.20 -12.49
N PRO A 145 0.50 21.22 -13.76
CA PRO A 145 0.37 22.44 -14.55
C PRO A 145 -0.75 23.36 -14.04
#